data_AF-A0A9X4KUD0-F1
#
_entry.id   AF-A0A9X4KUD0-F1
#
_cell.length_a   1.000
_cell.length_b   1.000
_cell.length_c   1.000
_cell.angle_alpha   90.00
_cell.angle_beta   90.00
_cell.angle_gamma   90.00
#
_symmetry.space_group_name_H-M   'P 1'
#
loop_
_entity.id
_entity.type
_entity.pdbx_description
1 polymer ?
#
loop_
_entity_poly.entity_id
_entity_poly.type
_entity_poly.pdbx_seq_one_letter_code
_entity_poly.pdbx_strand_id
1 'polypeptide(L)'
;MLTRKVWSLLLVLAIIFTSWIPQSVGASDSASAPQAVQGSAIVQSYPMPSIYTASQVYSLKAGSEAVPVIEYLPEYDYAEFSFSGTVSIEVTADEPITSYSISPLAKNIQGTVDGNKLTFTLSSSTYVIVDINEVPGGKGG
;
A
#
# COMPACT_ATOMS: atom_id res chain seq x y z
N MET A 1 21.17 38.76 27.67
CA MET A 1 22.04 37.93 26.81
C MET A 1 22.49 36.71 27.61
N LEU A 2 21.99 35.52 27.27
CA LEU A 2 22.49 34.25 27.83
C LEU A 2 22.23 33.14 26.80
N THR A 3 23.28 32.76 26.09
CA THR A 3 23.32 31.68 25.09
C THR A 3 23.27 30.31 25.78
N ARG A 4 22.40 29.41 25.31
CA ARG A 4 22.44 27.96 25.57
C ARG A 4 22.21 27.25 24.24
N LYS A 5 23.30 26.92 23.55
CA LYS A 5 23.97 25.61 23.48
C LYS A 5 23.35 24.71 22.41
N VAL A 6 24.07 24.67 21.29
CA VAL A 6 23.92 23.80 20.12
C VAL A 6 24.25 22.36 20.52
N TRP A 7 23.46 21.39 20.06
CA TRP A 7 23.93 20.02 19.86
C TRP A 7 23.57 19.59 18.44
N SER A 8 24.54 19.80 17.54
CA SER A 8 24.51 19.34 16.16
C SER A 8 25.25 18.01 16.12
N LEU A 9 24.56 16.94 15.71
CA LEU A 9 25.17 15.63 15.54
C LEU A 9 25.91 15.60 14.20
N LEU A 10 27.22 15.42 14.29
CA LEU A 10 28.17 15.37 13.19
C LEU A 10 28.16 13.94 12.60
N LEU A 11 27.67 13.76 11.37
CA LEU A 11 27.90 12.51 10.63
C LEU A 11 29.07 12.72 9.68
N VAL A 12 30.18 12.02 9.96
CA VAL A 12 31.40 12.01 9.17
C VAL A 12 31.16 11.23 7.88
N LEU A 13 31.12 11.92 6.74
CA LEU A 13 31.23 11.30 5.42
C LEU A 13 32.70 11.37 4.99
N ALA A 14 33.45 10.29 5.22
CA ALA A 14 34.79 10.13 4.67
C ALA A 14 34.70 9.58 3.23
N ILE A 15 35.41 10.27 2.34
CA ILE A 15 35.44 10.14 0.90
C ILE A 15 36.35 8.95 0.50
N ILE A 16 36.11 8.41 -0.70
CA ILE A 16 37.04 7.76 -1.67
C ILE A 16 37.67 6.40 -1.32
N PHE A 17 37.22 5.37 -2.05
CA PHE A 17 38.12 4.42 -2.72
C PHE A 17 37.90 4.53 -4.23
N THR A 18 38.86 5.15 -4.92
CA THR A 18 39.09 4.92 -6.34
C THR A 18 39.87 3.62 -6.48
N SER A 19 39.18 2.54 -6.84
CA SER A 19 39.84 1.33 -7.32
C SER A 19 39.35 1.00 -8.73
N TRP A 20 40.25 1.28 -9.67
CA TRP A 20 40.22 0.79 -11.04
C TRP A 20 40.41 -0.73 -11.03
N ILE A 21 39.48 -1.49 -11.60
CA ILE A 21 39.68 -2.92 -11.87
C ILE A 21 39.32 -3.19 -13.34
N PRO A 22 40.23 -3.81 -14.13
CA PRO A 22 40.02 -4.20 -15.51
C PRO A 22 39.00 -5.34 -15.65
N GLN A 23 38.22 -5.33 -16.73
CA GLN A 23 37.38 -6.47 -17.10
C GLN A 23 38.25 -7.68 -17.44
N SER A 24 38.08 -8.78 -16.71
CA SER A 24 38.44 -10.12 -17.17
C SER A 24 37.15 -10.91 -17.43
N VAL A 25 37.00 -11.39 -18.66
CA VAL A 25 35.96 -12.33 -19.07
C VAL A 25 36.20 -13.65 -18.33
N GLY A 26 35.21 -14.13 -17.59
CA GLY A 26 35.25 -15.40 -16.89
C GLY A 26 33.86 -15.78 -16.40
N ALA A 27 33.25 -16.78 -17.03
CA ALA A 27 31.99 -17.36 -16.64
C ALA A 27 32.09 -17.96 -15.23
N SER A 28 31.17 -17.55 -14.34
CA SER A 28 30.89 -18.22 -13.08
C SER A 28 29.42 -18.03 -12.75
N ASP A 29 28.72 -19.16 -12.72
CA ASP A 29 27.31 -19.32 -12.39
C ASP A 29 26.87 -18.43 -11.22
N SER A 30 26.05 -17.44 -11.53
CA SER A 30 25.20 -16.81 -10.53
C SER A 30 24.00 -17.73 -10.33
N ALA A 31 24.13 -18.67 -9.39
CA ALA A 31 23.01 -19.39 -8.82
C ALA A 31 21.99 -18.35 -8.35
N SER A 32 20.94 -18.16 -9.15
CA SER A 32 19.74 -17.44 -8.76
C SER A 32 19.22 -18.15 -7.52
N ALA A 33 19.23 -17.45 -6.38
CA ALA A 33 18.44 -17.90 -5.24
C ALA A 33 17.02 -18.15 -5.76
N PRO A 34 16.39 -19.29 -5.43
CA PRO A 34 15.00 -19.49 -5.81
C PRO A 34 14.21 -18.35 -5.21
N GLN A 35 13.74 -17.43 -6.06
CA GLN A 35 12.64 -16.55 -5.71
C GLN A 35 11.52 -17.50 -5.30
N ALA A 36 11.22 -17.50 -4.01
CA ALA A 36 10.07 -18.22 -3.49
C ALA A 36 8.88 -17.73 -4.31
N VAL A 37 8.34 -18.62 -5.15
CA VAL A 37 7.06 -18.43 -5.80
C VAL A 37 6.05 -18.44 -4.65
N GLN A 38 5.81 -17.27 -4.05
CA GLN A 38 4.62 -17.08 -3.25
C GLN A 38 3.48 -17.40 -4.19
N GLY A 39 2.77 -18.50 -3.91
CA GLY A 39 1.61 -18.90 -4.69
C GLY A 39 0.66 -17.71 -4.82
N SER A 40 0.09 -17.53 -6.01
CA SER A 40 -0.88 -16.46 -6.26
C SER A 40 -2.01 -16.53 -5.22
N ALA A 41 -2.43 -15.38 -4.68
CA ALA A 41 -3.54 -15.33 -3.75
C ALA A 41 -4.79 -15.95 -4.39
N ILE A 42 -5.54 -16.72 -3.61
CA ILE A 42 -6.89 -17.15 -4.02
C ILE A 42 -7.84 -16.10 -3.49
N VAL A 43 -8.61 -15.48 -4.38
CA VAL A 43 -9.58 -14.43 -4.03
C VAL A 43 -10.98 -14.92 -4.37
N GLN A 44 -11.91 -14.72 -3.44
CA GLN A 44 -13.34 -14.95 -3.62
C GLN A 44 -14.05 -13.61 -3.47
N SER A 45 -14.46 -13.04 -4.60
CA SER A 45 -15.35 -11.89 -4.66
C SER A 45 -16.79 -12.35 -4.48
N TYR A 46 -17.60 -11.55 -3.79
CA TYR A 46 -19.02 -11.81 -3.59
C TYR A 46 -19.85 -10.92 -4.52
N PRO A 47 -20.89 -11.44 -5.18
CA PRO A 47 -21.73 -10.62 -6.05
C PRO A 47 -22.49 -9.58 -5.23
N MET A 48 -22.61 -8.37 -5.77
CA MET A 48 -23.43 -7.32 -5.16
C MET A 48 -24.92 -7.69 -5.23
N PRO A 49 -25.63 -7.79 -4.09
CA PRO A 49 -27.08 -7.97 -4.10
C PRO A 49 -27.79 -6.78 -4.77
N SER A 50 -28.86 -7.04 -5.52
CA SER A 50 -29.56 -6.02 -6.32
C SER A 50 -30.27 -4.92 -5.52
N ILE A 51 -30.32 -5.05 -4.20
CA ILE A 51 -30.90 -4.03 -3.30
C ILE A 51 -29.90 -2.92 -2.95
N TYR A 52 -28.62 -3.11 -3.28
CA TYR A 52 -27.56 -2.16 -2.99
C TYR A 52 -27.15 -1.40 -4.26
N THR A 53 -26.58 -0.21 -4.03
CA THR A 53 -25.99 0.63 -5.07
C THR A 53 -24.47 0.49 -5.02
N ALA A 54 -23.82 0.52 -6.18
CA ALA A 54 -22.36 0.54 -6.25
C ALA A 54 -21.83 1.93 -5.87
N SER A 55 -20.67 1.97 -5.23
CA SER A 55 -19.97 3.23 -4.98
C SER A 55 -19.67 3.96 -6.29
N GLN A 56 -19.90 5.26 -6.27
CA GLN A 56 -19.55 6.18 -7.37
C GLN A 56 -18.18 6.83 -7.17
N VAL A 57 -17.62 6.71 -5.97
CA VAL A 57 -16.37 7.37 -5.54
C VAL A 57 -15.20 6.39 -5.58
N TYR A 58 -15.45 5.12 -5.24
CA TYR A 58 -14.41 4.12 -5.06
C TYR A 58 -14.64 2.85 -5.87
N SER A 59 -13.56 2.25 -6.35
CA SER A 59 -13.55 0.87 -6.88
C SER A 59 -12.37 0.09 -6.32
N LEU A 60 -12.52 -1.24 -6.21
CA LEU A 60 -11.53 -2.10 -5.58
C LEU A 60 -11.18 -3.31 -6.45
N LYS A 61 -9.89 -3.62 -6.53
CA LYS A 61 -9.36 -4.90 -6.99
C LYS A 61 -8.57 -5.60 -5.90
N ALA A 62 -8.75 -6.91 -5.80
CA ALA A 62 -7.95 -7.79 -4.98
C ALA A 62 -7.23 -8.80 -5.90
N GLY A 63 -5.94 -8.60 -6.11
CA GLY A 63 -5.20 -9.28 -7.17
C GLY A 63 -5.76 -8.93 -8.54
N SER A 64 -6.21 -9.94 -9.29
CA SER A 64 -6.88 -9.76 -10.59
C SER A 64 -8.40 -9.61 -10.49
N GLU A 65 -9.00 -9.87 -9.33
CA GLU A 65 -10.45 -9.89 -9.15
C GLU A 65 -11.00 -8.51 -8.84
N ALA A 66 -12.08 -8.11 -9.53
CA ALA A 66 -12.86 -6.93 -9.15
C ALA A 66 -13.75 -7.27 -7.96
N VAL A 67 -13.74 -6.42 -6.94
CA VAL A 67 -14.59 -6.54 -5.76
C VAL A 67 -15.62 -5.42 -5.78
N PRO A 68 -16.93 -5.73 -5.70
CA PRO A 68 -17.94 -4.71 -5.58
C PRO A 68 -17.72 -3.84 -4.33
N VAL A 69 -17.76 -2.52 -4.54
CA VAL A 69 -17.77 -1.53 -3.46
C VAL A 69 -19.19 -1.00 -3.35
N ILE A 70 -19.78 -1.10 -2.18
CA ILE A 70 -21.16 -0.75 -1.88
C ILE A 70 -21.21 0.67 -1.33
N GLU A 71 -22.04 1.51 -1.94
CA GLU A 71 -22.45 2.79 -1.36
C GLU A 71 -23.29 2.51 -0.11
N TYR A 72 -22.85 2.98 1.06
CA TYR A 72 -23.49 2.60 2.32
C TYR A 72 -23.95 3.77 3.18
N LEU A 73 -23.02 4.57 3.68
CA LEU A 73 -23.32 5.74 4.48
C LEU A 73 -22.60 6.96 3.90
N PRO A 74 -23.09 8.19 4.16
CA PRO A 74 -22.45 9.41 3.67
C PRO A 74 -20.95 9.50 4.03
N GLU A 75 -20.54 8.85 5.11
CA GLU A 75 -19.17 8.89 5.62
C GLU A 75 -18.29 7.77 5.07
N TYR A 76 -18.84 6.66 4.56
CA TYR A 76 -18.04 5.57 4.02
C TYR A 76 -18.81 4.58 3.13
N ASP A 77 -18.05 4.03 2.20
CA ASP A 77 -18.41 2.86 1.42
C ASP A 77 -17.69 1.62 1.95
N TYR A 78 -18.18 0.43 1.60
CA TYR A 78 -17.53 -0.81 2.03
C TYR A 78 -17.41 -1.83 0.91
N ALA A 79 -16.41 -2.71 1.04
CA ALA A 79 -16.21 -3.86 0.18
C ALA A 79 -16.00 -5.10 1.04
N GLU A 80 -16.50 -6.25 0.58
CA GLU A 80 -16.34 -7.52 1.26
C GLU A 80 -15.89 -8.59 0.25
N PHE A 81 -14.87 -9.34 0.63
CA PHE A 81 -14.33 -10.46 -0.13
C PHE A 81 -13.56 -11.38 0.81
N SER A 82 -13.24 -12.58 0.35
CA SER A 82 -12.38 -13.51 1.08
C SER A 82 -11.13 -13.81 0.29
N PHE A 83 -10.02 -14.08 0.97
CA PHE A 83 -8.79 -14.47 0.30
C PHE A 83 -7.95 -15.42 1.15
N SER A 84 -7.04 -16.13 0.50
CA SER A 84 -5.93 -16.85 1.12
C SER A 84 -4.61 -16.51 0.44
N GLY A 85 -3.51 -16.60 1.20
CA GLY A 85 -2.20 -16.14 0.76
C GLY A 85 -2.04 -14.61 0.91
N THR A 86 -1.12 -14.05 0.14
CA THR A 86 -0.81 -12.62 0.15
C THR A 86 -1.41 -11.95 -1.07
N VAL A 87 -2.35 -11.02 -0.85
CA VAL A 87 -3.10 -10.35 -1.92
C VAL A 87 -2.72 -8.87 -2.01
N SER A 88 -2.55 -8.37 -3.24
CA SER A 88 -2.43 -6.94 -3.51
C SER A 88 -3.83 -6.33 -3.62
N ILE A 89 -4.07 -5.25 -2.90
CA ILE A 89 -5.30 -4.47 -2.94
C ILE A 89 -5.02 -3.18 -3.69
N GLU A 90 -5.77 -2.91 -4.76
CA GLU A 90 -5.78 -1.65 -5.49
C GLU A 90 -7.13 -0.97 -5.22
N VAL A 91 -7.11 0.16 -4.51
CA VAL A 91 -8.26 1.06 -4.37
C VAL A 91 -8.08 2.20 -5.36
N THR A 92 -9.09 2.45 -6.18
CA THR A 92 -9.11 3.60 -7.10
C THR A 92 -10.18 4.57 -6.64
N ALA A 93 -9.80 5.82 -6.41
CA ALA A 93 -10.72 6.94 -6.14
C ALA A 93 -11.12 7.65 -7.44
N ASP A 94 -12.18 8.44 -7.41
CA ASP A 94 -12.65 9.29 -8.51
C ASP A 94 -11.78 10.54 -8.72
N GLU A 95 -11.02 10.94 -7.68
CA GLU A 95 -10.07 12.05 -7.69
C GLU A 95 -8.62 11.61 -7.37
N PRO A 96 -7.60 12.43 -7.73
CA PRO A 96 -6.22 12.16 -7.35
C PRO A 96 -6.03 12.00 -5.83
N ILE A 97 -5.21 11.03 -5.43
CA ILE A 97 -4.92 10.76 -4.02
C ILE A 97 -3.70 11.60 -3.61
N THR A 98 -3.88 12.45 -2.60
CA THR A 98 -2.86 13.35 -2.05
C THR A 98 -2.45 12.98 -0.62
N SER A 99 -3.35 12.31 0.12
CA SER A 99 -3.09 11.72 1.43
C SER A 99 -3.88 10.43 1.58
N TYR A 100 -3.38 9.51 2.43
CA TYR A 100 -4.12 8.34 2.84
C TYR A 100 -3.73 7.87 4.24
N SER A 101 -4.60 7.07 4.85
CA SER A 101 -4.40 6.37 6.13
C SER A 101 -4.96 4.96 6.01
N ILE A 102 -4.27 3.95 6.56
CA ILE A 102 -4.77 2.55 6.61
C ILE A 102 -4.78 2.10 8.07
N SER A 103 -5.98 2.00 8.64
CA SER A 103 -6.21 1.55 10.01
C SER A 103 -6.55 0.07 10.09
N PRO A 104 -6.18 -0.65 11.18
CA PRO A 104 -5.53 -0.13 12.38
C PRO A 104 -4.04 0.19 12.17
N LEU A 105 -3.61 1.39 12.57
CA LEU A 105 -2.26 1.91 12.35
C LEU A 105 -1.15 1.02 12.93
N ALA A 106 -1.44 0.29 14.01
CA ALA A 106 -0.49 -0.64 14.63
C ALA A 106 -0.03 -1.77 13.70
N LYS A 107 -0.77 -2.08 12.62
CA LYS A 107 -0.35 -3.04 11.60
C LYS A 107 0.67 -2.49 10.61
N ASN A 108 0.93 -1.18 10.64
CA ASN A 108 1.91 -0.49 9.78
C ASN A 108 1.78 -0.84 8.28
N ILE A 109 0.55 -1.05 7.80
CA ILE A 109 0.29 -1.35 6.39
C ILE A 109 0.69 -0.12 5.58
N GLN A 110 1.65 -0.30 4.67
CA GLN A 110 2.11 0.75 3.78
C GLN A 110 1.46 0.59 2.41
N GLY A 111 1.03 1.71 1.84
CA GLY A 111 0.54 1.79 0.48
C GLY A 111 1.46 2.61 -0.42
N THR A 112 1.28 2.45 -1.72
CA THR A 112 1.90 3.27 -2.77
C THR A 112 0.80 3.95 -3.55
N VAL A 113 0.95 5.26 -3.79
CA VAL A 113 0.00 6.06 -4.56
C VAL A 113 0.55 6.28 -5.97
N ASP A 114 -0.30 6.07 -6.98
CA ASP A 114 -0.08 6.45 -8.38
C ASP A 114 -1.34 7.14 -8.91
N GLY A 115 -1.30 8.47 -9.03
CA GLY A 115 -2.46 9.26 -9.43
C GLY A 115 -3.64 9.10 -8.46
N ASN A 116 -4.73 8.48 -8.93
CA ASN A 116 -5.93 8.20 -8.14
C ASN A 116 -5.98 6.77 -7.59
N LYS A 117 -4.86 6.03 -7.63
CA LYS A 117 -4.78 4.64 -7.18
C LYS A 117 -3.91 4.51 -5.94
N LEU A 118 -4.43 3.83 -4.93
CA LEU A 118 -3.70 3.40 -3.75
C LEU A 118 -3.54 1.87 -3.79
N THR A 119 -2.30 1.40 -3.79
CA THR A 119 -1.99 -0.03 -3.78
C THR A 119 -1.30 -0.43 -2.47
N PHE A 120 -1.81 -1.45 -1.79
CA PHE A 120 -1.18 -2.05 -0.61
C PHE A 120 -1.33 -3.57 -0.62
N THR A 121 -0.77 -4.25 0.38
CA THR A 121 -0.78 -5.72 0.44
C THR A 121 -1.32 -6.21 1.78
N LEU A 122 -2.13 -7.27 1.74
CA LEU A 122 -2.61 -7.99 2.93
C LEU A 122 -2.15 -9.44 2.86
N SER A 123 -1.53 -9.93 3.93
CA SER A 123 -1.08 -11.33 4.09
C SER A 123 -1.98 -12.16 5.01
N SER A 124 -3.00 -11.54 5.60
CA SER A 124 -3.97 -12.18 6.48
C SER A 124 -5.30 -11.44 6.42
N SER A 125 -6.41 -12.18 6.55
CA SER A 125 -7.74 -11.59 6.63
C SER A 125 -7.80 -10.56 7.76
N THR A 126 -8.08 -9.31 7.41
CA THR A 126 -8.00 -8.16 8.29
C THR A 126 -9.09 -7.18 7.90
N TYR A 127 -9.89 -6.74 8.87
CA TYR A 127 -10.71 -5.56 8.72
C TYR A 127 -9.81 -4.32 8.69
N VAL A 128 -9.83 -3.59 7.58
CA VAL A 128 -9.09 -2.34 7.39
C VAL A 128 -10.04 -1.19 7.09
N ILE A 129 -9.69 -0.01 7.57
CA ILE A 129 -10.32 1.25 7.15
C ILE A 129 -9.28 2.02 6.34
N VAL A 130 -9.66 2.48 5.16
CA VAL A 130 -8.78 3.24 4.25
C VAL A 130 -9.37 4.64 4.11
N ASP A 131 -8.72 5.62 4.75
CA ASP A 131 -9.09 7.03 4.59
C ASP A 131 -8.30 7.59 3.40
N ILE A 132 -8.97 8.27 2.49
CA ILE A 132 -8.38 8.88 1.30
C ILE A 132 -8.68 10.38 1.32
N ASN A 133 -7.66 11.21 1.14
CA ASN A 133 -7.77 12.68 1.12
C ASN A 133 -8.40 13.31 2.38
N GLU A 134 -8.58 12.55 3.46
CA GLU A 134 -9.10 13.07 4.72
C GLU A 134 -8.01 13.72 5.59
N VAL A 135 -8.44 14.67 6.43
CA VAL A 135 -7.59 15.29 7.45
C VAL A 135 -7.66 14.44 8.73
N PRO A 136 -6.53 13.99 9.31
CA PRO A 136 -6.53 13.21 10.54
C PRO A 136 -7.30 13.94 11.66
N GLY A 137 -8.40 13.32 12.14
CA GLY A 137 -9.23 13.85 13.21
C GLY A 137 -10.43 14.71 12.78
N GLY A 138 -10.67 14.86 11.48
CA GLY A 138 -11.92 15.43 10.96
C GLY A 138 -13.08 14.48 11.20
N LYS A 139 -13.99 14.81 12.13
CA LYS A 139 -15.33 14.24 12.05
C LYS A 139 -15.97 14.81 10.79
N GLY A 140 -16.43 13.92 9.89
CA GLY A 140 -17.33 14.30 8.79
C GLY A 140 -18.39 15.26 9.30
N GLY A 141 -18.56 16.38 8.58
CA GLY A 141 -19.38 17.52 8.97
C GLY A 141 -20.86 17.20 9.11
#